data_AF-A0AAD6Q9J5-F1
#
_entry.id   AF-A0AAD6Q9J5-F1
#
_cell.length_a   1.000
_cell.length_b   1.000
_cell.length_c   1.000
_cell.angle_alpha   90.00
_cell.angle_beta   90.00
_cell.angle_gamma   90.00
#
_symmetry.space_group_name_H-M   'P 1'
#
loop_
_entity.id
_entity.type
_entity.pdbx_description
1 polymer ?
#
loop_
_entity_poly.entity_id
_entity_poly.type
_entity_poly.pdbx_seq_one_letter_code
_entity_poly.pdbx_strand_id
1 'polypeptide(L)' 'MFPEGPVHFQYNADIKNPAISISSFRSANAGTVSVPASVFANGIDGVVLAKAFKTDVSTTQKIKAGLAAKA' A
#
# COMPACT_ATOMS: atom_id res chain seq x y z
N MET A 1 -9.30 15.06 8.42
CA MET A 1 -10.30 14.84 7.35
C MET A 1 -9.56 14.48 6.07
N PHE A 2 -9.99 13.43 5.37
CA PHE A 2 -9.42 13.04 4.07
C PHE A 2 -10.51 13.19 3.01
N PRO A 3 -10.28 13.98 1.95
CA PRO A 3 -11.18 14.00 0.79
C PRO A 3 -11.27 12.60 0.16
N GLU A 4 -12.31 12.36 -0.63
CA GLU A 4 -12.47 11.11 -1.39
C GLU A 4 -11.53 11.09 -2.60
N GLY A 5 -10.76 10.00 -2.77
CA GLY A 5 -9.86 9.78 -3.90
C GLY A 5 -8.36 9.99 -3.63
N PRO A 6 -7.91 10.96 -2.80
CA PRO A 6 -6.51 11.12 -2.45
C PRO A 6 -5.90 9.95 -1.66
N VAL A 7 -4.65 9.64 -2.02
CA VAL A 7 -3.78 8.76 -1.24
C VAL A 7 -3.50 9.39 0.12
N HIS A 8 -3.65 8.60 1.18
CA HIS A 8 -3.34 8.99 2.55
C HIS A 8 -2.72 7.81 3.31
N PHE A 9 -2.03 8.10 4.41
CA PHE A 9 -1.40 7.09 5.27
C PHE A 9 -1.48 7.52 6.74
N GLN A 10 -1.28 6.56 7.64
CA GLN A 10 -1.10 6.80 9.06
C GLN A 10 0.25 6.24 9.50
N TYR A 11 0.92 6.92 10.42
CA TYR A 11 2.21 6.50 10.98
C TYR A 11 2.25 6.85 12.46
N ASN A 12 2.57 5.86 13.30
CA ASN A 12 2.84 6.09 14.73
C ASN A 12 4.31 6.48 14.90
N ALA A 13 4.57 7.73 15.28
CA ALA A 13 5.92 8.23 15.51
C ALA A 13 6.48 7.85 16.90
N ASP A 14 5.63 7.41 17.83
CA ASP A 14 6.07 6.91 19.13
C ASP A 14 6.41 5.42 19.05
N ILE A 15 7.70 5.11 19.23
CA ILE A 15 8.24 3.75 19.15
C ILE A 15 7.89 2.95 20.42
N LYS A 16 7.57 3.61 21.53
CA LYS A 16 7.38 2.97 22.84
C LYS A 16 5.91 2.67 23.14
N ASN A 17 5.00 3.47 22.62
CA ASN A 17 3.59 3.40 22.98
C ASN A 17 2.68 3.14 21.76
N PRO A 18 1.63 2.30 21.91
CA PRO A 18 0.64 2.11 20.86
C PRO A 18 -0.23 3.35 20.67
N ALA A 19 -0.66 3.59 19.43
CA ALA A 19 -1.61 4.65 19.09
C ALA A 19 -2.86 4.04 18.43
N ILE A 20 -4.03 4.62 18.71
CA ILE A 20 -5.30 4.21 18.13
C ILE A 20 -5.92 5.42 17.42
N SER A 21 -6.39 5.21 16.20
CA SER A 21 -7.15 6.20 15.42
C SER A 21 -8.51 5.63 15.05
N ILE A 22 -9.56 6.40 15.31
CA ILE A 22 -10.94 6.07 14.93
C ILE A 22 -11.32 7.03 13.81
N SER A 23 -11.76 6.48 12.68
CA SER A 23 -12.19 7.23 11.50
C SER A 23 -13.52 6.69 11.01
N SER A 24 -14.31 7.55 10.36
CA SER A 24 -15.60 7.19 9.77
C SER A 24 -15.65 7.56 8.30
N PHE A 25 -16.43 6.80 7.54
CA PHE A 25 -16.72 7.08 6.14
C PHE A 25 -18.12 7.66 6.01
N ARG A 26 -18.32 8.54 5.03
CA ARG A 26 -19.64 9.08 4.67
C ARG A 26 -20.46 8.16 3.76
N SER A 27 -19.92 6.98 3.42
CA SER A 27 -20.55 5.97 2.58
C SER A 27 -20.57 4.63 3.33
N ALA A 28 -21.68 3.89 3.19
CA ALA A 28 -21.80 2.52 3.70
C ALA A 28 -20.92 1.52 2.93
N ASN A 29 -20.42 1.90 1.75
CA ASN A 29 -19.54 1.09 0.90
C ASN A 29 -18.37 1.92 0.39
N ALA A 30 -17.60 2.54 1.30
CA ALA A 30 -16.48 3.40 0.90
C ALA A 30 -15.36 2.64 0.16
N GLY A 31 -15.19 1.35 0.46
CA GLY A 31 -14.07 0.56 -0.04
C GLY A 31 -12.71 1.09 0.44
N THR A 32 -11.68 0.26 0.36
CA THR A 32 -10.29 0.70 0.55
C THR A 32 -9.40 0.04 -0.49
N VAL A 33 -8.39 0.78 -0.93
CA VAL A 33 -7.38 0.29 -1.88
C VAL A 33 -6.01 0.45 -1.23
N SER A 34 -5.41 -0.67 -0.83
CA SER A 34 -4.03 -0.68 -0.36
C SER A 34 -3.09 -0.55 -1.55
N VAL A 35 -2.43 0.60 -1.70
CA VAL A 35 -1.54 0.86 -2.84
C VAL A 35 -0.42 -0.20 -2.94
N PRO A 36 0.31 -0.55 -1.86
CA PRO A 36 1.38 -1.56 -1.97
C PRO A 36 0.87 -2.92 -2.44
N ALA A 37 -0.23 -3.41 -1.87
CA ALA A 37 -0.81 -4.69 -2.26
C ALA A 37 -1.35 -4.64 -3.70
N SER A 38 -2.04 -3.55 -4.06
CA SER A 38 -2.68 -3.41 -5.36
C SER A 38 -1.67 -3.33 -6.52
N VAL A 39 -0.47 -2.79 -6.26
CA VAL A 39 0.59 -2.64 -7.26
C VAL A 39 1.53 -3.84 -7.29
N PHE A 40 1.95 -4.36 -6.13
CA PHE A 40 3.05 -5.33 -6.06
C PHE A 40 2.61 -6.73 -5.65
N ALA A 41 1.49 -6.90 -4.93
CA ALA A 41 0.97 -8.22 -4.55
C ALA A 41 -0.06 -8.78 -5.56
N ASN A 42 -0.33 -8.03 -6.62
CA ASN A 42 -1.19 -8.46 -7.72
C ASN A 42 -0.37 -9.06 -8.88
N GLY A 43 -1.04 -9.77 -9.78
CA GLY A 43 -0.43 -10.44 -10.94
C GLY A 43 0.15 -9.52 -12.03
N ILE A 44 0.47 -8.26 -11.73
CA ILE A 44 1.09 -7.33 -12.66
C ILE A 44 2.50 -7.81 -12.97
N ASP A 45 2.86 -7.91 -14.25
CA ASP A 45 4.18 -8.41 -14.66
C ASP A 45 5.35 -7.55 -14.13
N GLY A 46 6.43 -8.22 -13.73
CA GLY A 46 7.61 -7.56 -13.15
C GLY A 46 8.33 -6.60 -14.10
N VAL A 47 8.28 -6.86 -15.41
CA VAL A 47 8.82 -6.00 -16.46
C VAL A 47 7.99 -4.72 -16.61
N VAL A 48 6.65 -4.84 -16.52
CA VAL A 48 5.75 -3.66 -16.55
C VAL A 48 6.01 -2.76 -15.35
N LEU A 49 6.13 -3.34 -14.15
CA LEU A 49 6.47 -2.60 -12.94
C LEU A 49 7.85 -1.95 -13.05
N ALA A 50 8.86 -2.68 -13.55
CA ALA A 50 10.21 -2.14 -13.72
C ALA A 50 10.20 -0.90 -14.63
N LYS A 51 9.45 -0.96 -15.73
CA LYS A 51 9.30 0.16 -16.67
C LYS A 51 8.56 1.35 -16.04
N ALA A 52 7.45 1.11 -15.35
CA ALA A 52 6.64 2.15 -14.73
C ALA A 52 7.40 2.91 -13.63
N PHE A 53 8.14 2.19 -12.78
CA PHE A 53 8.89 2.74 -11.66
C PHE A 53 10.33 3.15 -12.02
N LYS A 54 10.72 3.05 -13.30
CA LYS A 54 12.07 3.35 -13.79
C LYS A 54 13.17 2.64 -12.99
N THR A 55 12.97 1.34 -12.77
CA THR A 55 13.86 0.45 -12.02
C THR A 55 14.09 -0.84 -12.80
N ASP A 56 14.64 -1.87 -12.16
CA ASP A 56 14.90 -3.18 -12.76
C ASP A 56 13.99 -4.28 -12.16
N VAL A 57 13.93 -5.43 -12.86
CA VAL A 57 13.08 -6.56 -12.48
C VAL A 57 13.50 -7.18 -11.15
N SER A 58 14.80 -7.17 -10.81
CA SER A 58 15.27 -7.70 -9.52
C SER A 58 14.76 -6.83 -8.37
N THR A 59 14.79 -5.51 -8.53
CA THR A 59 14.23 -4.58 -7.55
C THR A 59 12.72 -4.77 -7.37
N THR A 60 11.94 -4.89 -8.45
CA THR A 60 10.50 -5.12 -8.32
C THR A 60 10.20 -6.47 -7.67
N GLN A 61 10.92 -7.54 -8.03
CA GLN A 61 10.78 -8.85 -7.40
C GLN A 61 11.10 -8.82 -5.89
N LYS A 62 12.11 -8.07 -5.46
CA LYS A 62 12.40 -7.88 -4.03
C LYS A 62 11.25 -7.20 -3.29
N ILE A 63 10.66 -6.16 -3.89
CA ILE A 63 9.49 -5.47 -3.30
C ILE A 63 8.29 -6.44 -3.21
N LYS A 64 8.02 -7.21 -4.27
CA LYS A 64 6.97 -8.23 -4.26
C LYS A 64 7.20 -9.28 -3.17
N ALA A 65 8.43 -9.78 -3.04
CA ALA A 65 8.77 -10.77 -2.03
C ALA A 65 8.62 -10.22 -0.60
N GLY A 66 8.95 -8.94 -0.37
CA GLY A 66 8.75 -8.29 0.93
C GLY A 66 7.28 -8.01 1.28
N LEU A 67 6.38 -8.03 0.29
CA LEU A 67 4.93 -7.84 0.45
C LEU A 67 4.13 -9.14 0.37
N ALA A 68 4.73 -10.23 -0.14
CA ALA A 68 4.14 -11.56 -0.07
C ALA A 68 3.96 -11.90 1.41
N ALA A 69 2.72 -12.18 1.82
CA ALA A 69 2.35 -12.33 3.22
C ALA A 69 3.33 -13.25 3.97
N LYS A 70 3.80 -12.82 5.14
CA LYS A 70 3.94 -13.78 6.23
C LYS A 70 2.52 -14.24 6.53
N ALA A 71 2.17 -15.44 6.07
CA ALA A 71 1.01 -16.16 6.56
C ALA A 71 1.15 -16.39 8.07
#